data_AF-A0A9E1SE37-F1
#
_entry.id   AF-A0A9E1SE37-F1
#
_cell.length_a   1.000
_cell.length_b   1.000
_cell.length_c   1.000
_cell.angle_alpha   90.00
_cell.angle_beta   90.00
_cell.angle_gamma   90.00
#
_symmetry.space_group_name_H-M   'P 1'
#
loop_
_entity.id
_entity.type
_entity.pdbx_description
1 polymer ?
#
loop_
_entity_poly.entity_id
_entity_poly.type
_entity_poly.pdbx_seq_one_letter_code
_entity_poly.pdbx_strand_id
1 'polypeptide(L)'
;MIEFSLQVDCHIIQAILPEMGKLFALSSKVEEFPDLFPDLDDPELKESWTDGLKEEAKGDRNALARLLKSPRLPYGRVEVEEDDVDDLLRGLTEIRFTIRKTSLKSVVDEELESGMPSLTSSKPEVRIGYFSYLLLAEIQERLIEEIA
;
A
#
# COMPACT_ATOMS: atom_id res chain seq x y z
N MET A 1 3.95 -20.61 2.54
CA MET A 1 4.35 -19.57 1.56
C MET A 1 3.30 -19.51 0.47
N ILE A 2 2.76 -18.32 0.22
CA ILE A 2 1.73 -18.07 -0.79
C ILE A 2 2.42 -17.49 -2.03
N GLU A 3 2.08 -18.01 -3.21
CA GLU A 3 2.63 -17.55 -4.49
C GLU A 3 1.53 -17.39 -5.53
N PHE A 4 1.52 -16.27 -6.25
CA PHE A 4 0.58 -16.07 -7.35
C PHE A 4 1.15 -15.16 -8.46
N SER A 5 0.46 -15.19 -9.60
CA SER A 5 0.76 -14.30 -10.73
C SER A 5 -0.29 -13.20 -10.83
N LEU A 6 0.17 -12.00 -11.17
CA LEU A 6 -0.66 -10.83 -11.44
C LEU A 6 -1.15 -10.86 -12.88
N GLN A 7 -2.35 -10.32 -13.09
CA GLN A 7 -2.99 -10.09 -14.38
C GLN A 7 -2.69 -8.68 -14.93
N VAL A 8 -1.54 -8.11 -14.54
CA VAL A 8 -1.02 -6.83 -15.05
C VAL A 8 0.18 -7.08 -15.97
N ASP A 9 0.25 -6.34 -17.07
CA ASP A 9 1.42 -6.35 -17.95
C ASP A 9 2.70 -5.93 -17.19
N CYS A 10 3.75 -6.73 -17.32
CA CYS A 10 5.00 -6.52 -16.58
C CYS A 10 5.67 -5.17 -16.91
N HIS A 11 5.47 -4.60 -18.09
CA HIS A 11 5.99 -3.28 -18.44
C HIS A 11 5.33 -2.18 -17.62
N ILE A 12 4.04 -2.32 -17.29
CA ILE A 12 3.33 -1.38 -16.42
C ILE A 12 3.93 -1.45 -15.02
N ILE A 13 4.09 -2.67 -14.49
CA ILE A 13 4.68 -2.89 -13.16
C ILE A 13 6.08 -2.25 -13.09
N GLN A 14 6.94 -2.56 -14.05
CA GLN A 14 8.30 -2.02 -14.12
C GLN A 14 8.33 -0.49 -14.19
N ALA A 15 7.37 0.12 -14.91
CA ALA A 15 7.28 1.57 -15.04
C ALA A 15 6.88 2.26 -13.73
N ILE A 16 6.04 1.63 -12.90
CA ILE A 16 5.52 2.26 -11.68
C ILE A 16 6.34 1.96 -10.43
N LEU A 17 7.09 0.85 -10.39
CA LEU A 17 7.89 0.44 -9.23
C LEU A 17 8.82 1.54 -8.66
N PRO A 18 9.56 2.33 -9.48
CA PRO A 18 10.39 3.40 -8.96
C PRO A 18 9.60 4.46 -8.19
N GLU A 19 8.40 4.82 -8.66
CA GLU A 19 7.54 5.78 -7.97
C GLU A 19 6.85 5.16 -6.74
N MET A 20 6.50 3.87 -6.79
CA MET A 20 6.01 3.15 -5.60
C MET A 20 7.02 3.19 -4.45
N GLY A 21 8.32 3.09 -4.74
CA GLY A 21 9.36 3.27 -3.73
C GLY A 21 9.36 4.66 -3.07
N LYS A 22 9.04 5.72 -3.82
CA LYS A 22 8.90 7.08 -3.27
C LYS A 22 7.64 7.23 -2.44
N LEU A 23 6.52 6.64 -2.90
CA LEU A 23 5.25 6.64 -2.17
C LEU A 23 5.35 5.86 -0.86
N PHE A 24 6.05 4.73 -0.86
CA PHE A 24 6.38 3.97 0.35
C PHE A 24 7.21 4.81 1.35
N ALA A 25 8.24 5.51 0.88
CA ALA A 25 9.04 6.39 1.74
C ALA A 25 8.24 7.62 2.26
N LEU A 26 7.13 7.96 1.60
CA LEU A 26 6.22 9.02 2.05
C LEU A 26 5.21 8.50 3.07
N SER A 27 4.71 7.27 2.94
CA SER A 27 3.72 6.70 3.86
C SER A 27 4.25 6.64 5.30
N SER A 28 5.54 6.31 5.44
CA SER A 28 6.22 6.27 6.75
C SER A 28 6.32 7.63 7.47
N LYS A 29 5.96 8.75 6.84
CA LYS A 29 6.00 10.09 7.44
C LYS A 29 4.63 10.57 7.93
N VAL A 30 3.56 9.80 7.69
CA VAL A 30 2.17 10.19 7.97
C VAL A 30 1.70 9.65 9.35
N GLU A 31 2.63 9.21 10.20
CA GLU A 31 2.31 8.57 11.47
C GLU A 31 1.96 9.59 12.57
N GLU A 32 0.66 9.82 12.78
CA GLU A 32 0.09 10.66 13.85
C GLU A 32 -0.50 9.80 14.97
N PHE A 33 0.20 8.75 15.43
CA PHE A 33 -0.31 7.84 16.47
C PHE A 33 -0.71 8.54 17.78
N PRO A 34 0.06 9.50 18.33
CA PRO A 34 -0.28 10.13 19.61
C PRO A 34 -1.59 10.93 19.58
N ASP A 35 -2.03 11.38 18.40
CA ASP A 35 -3.23 12.19 18.20
C ASP A 35 -4.51 11.33 18.14
N LEU A 36 -4.34 10.01 18.01
CA LEU A 36 -5.44 9.03 17.98
C LEU A 36 -5.78 8.49 19.38
N PHE A 37 -4.97 8.77 20.41
CA PHE A 37 -5.23 8.27 21.76
C PHE A 37 -6.50 8.94 22.32
N PRO A 38 -7.44 8.18 22.91
CA PRO A 38 -8.61 8.74 23.56
C PRO A 38 -8.22 9.77 24.63
N ASP A 39 -9.10 10.74 24.89
CA ASP A 39 -8.89 11.76 25.94
C ASP A 39 -8.98 11.13 27.34
N LEU A 40 -7.88 10.49 27.75
CA LEU A 40 -7.69 9.80 29.01
C LEU A 40 -6.41 10.36 29.67
N ASP A 41 -6.50 10.69 30.95
CA ASP A 41 -5.37 11.14 31.76
C ASP A 41 -4.58 9.92 32.32
N ASP A 42 -4.04 9.12 31.40
CA ASP A 42 -3.20 7.96 31.71
C ASP A 42 -1.95 7.95 30.80
N PRO A 43 -0.84 8.57 31.25
CA PRO A 43 0.38 8.67 30.45
C PRO A 43 1.05 7.31 30.16
N GLU A 44 0.99 6.35 31.08
CA GLU A 44 1.63 5.04 30.94
C GLU A 44 0.88 4.18 29.92
N LEU A 45 -0.46 4.23 29.97
CA LEU A 45 -1.30 3.60 28.95
C LEU A 45 -1.08 4.27 27.59
N LYS A 46 -1.00 5.60 27.53
CA LYS A 46 -0.74 6.34 26.29
C LYS A 46 0.58 5.93 25.65
N GLU A 47 1.64 5.84 26.45
CA GLU A 47 2.96 5.41 25.98
C GLU A 47 2.92 3.97 25.46
N SER A 48 2.42 3.03 26.26
CA SER A 48 2.33 1.61 25.90
C SER A 48 1.50 1.38 24.64
N TRP A 49 0.36 2.09 24.52
CA TRP A 49 -0.50 2.02 23.35
C TRP A 49 0.17 2.59 22.09
N THR A 50 0.81 3.76 22.22
CA THR A 50 1.52 4.40 21.11
C THR A 50 2.66 3.51 20.61
N ASP A 51 3.41 2.89 21.52
CA ASP A 51 4.54 2.03 21.15
C ASP A 51 4.09 0.70 20.53
N GLY A 52 2.97 0.13 20.99
CA GLY A 52 2.34 -1.01 20.32
C GLY A 52 1.98 -0.70 18.86
N LEU A 53 1.31 0.43 18.61
CA LEU A 53 0.95 0.86 17.26
C LEU A 53 2.17 1.09 16.36
N LYS A 54 3.26 1.67 16.90
CA LYS A 54 4.50 1.84 16.14
C LYS A 54 5.10 0.52 15.71
N GLU A 55 5.11 -0.49 16.60
CA GLU A 55 5.68 -1.80 16.29
C GLU A 55 4.81 -2.55 15.27
N GLU A 56 3.48 -2.48 15.39
CA GLU A 56 2.56 -3.02 14.38
C GLU A 56 2.77 -2.36 13.01
N ALA A 57 2.77 -1.02 12.95
CA ALA A 57 3.02 -0.29 11.71
C ALA A 57 4.41 -0.59 11.13
N LYS A 58 5.39 -0.91 11.97
CA LYS A 58 6.72 -1.35 11.53
C LYS A 58 6.68 -2.76 10.92
N GLY A 59 5.87 -3.67 11.47
CA GLY A 59 5.58 -4.97 10.86
C GLY A 59 5.02 -4.83 9.45
N ASP A 60 3.92 -4.06 9.32
CA ASP A 60 3.24 -3.76 8.06
C ASP A 60 4.20 -3.21 7.00
N ARG A 61 5.00 -2.20 7.38
CA ARG A 61 6.01 -1.58 6.50
C ARG A 61 7.10 -2.56 6.08
N ASN A 62 7.52 -3.45 6.96
CA ASN A 62 8.55 -4.44 6.66
C ASN A 62 8.03 -5.48 5.66
N ALA A 63 6.80 -5.96 5.82
CA ALA A 63 6.15 -6.88 4.89
C ALA A 63 6.00 -6.24 3.50
N LEU A 64 5.50 -5.00 3.44
CA LEU A 64 5.41 -4.25 2.18
C LEU A 64 6.78 -4.01 1.55
N ALA A 65 7.81 -3.68 2.34
CA ALA A 65 9.16 -3.49 1.83
C ALA A 65 9.75 -4.78 1.24
N ARG A 66 9.46 -5.95 1.83
CA ARG A 66 9.84 -7.25 1.27
C ARG A 66 9.18 -7.49 -0.09
N LEU A 67 7.88 -7.24 -0.19
CA LEU A 67 7.15 -7.33 -1.46
C LEU A 67 7.77 -6.44 -2.55
N LEU A 68 7.95 -5.14 -2.26
CA LEU A 68 8.47 -4.16 -3.23
C LEU A 68 9.92 -4.43 -3.67
N LYS A 69 10.71 -5.07 -2.80
CA LYS A 69 12.09 -5.48 -3.11
C LYS A 69 12.19 -6.84 -3.78
N SER A 70 11.08 -7.57 -3.92
CA SER A 70 11.08 -8.88 -4.56
C SER A 70 11.58 -8.77 -6.00
N PRO A 71 12.59 -9.58 -6.40
CA PRO A 71 13.05 -9.60 -7.79
C PRO A 71 12.02 -10.20 -8.75
N ARG A 72 10.96 -10.85 -8.22
CA ARG A 72 9.89 -11.48 -9.00
C ARG A 72 8.73 -10.53 -9.31
N LEU A 73 8.53 -9.51 -8.47
CA LEU A 73 7.45 -8.52 -8.64
C LEU A 73 7.51 -7.79 -10.00
N PRO A 74 8.68 -7.33 -10.52
CA PRO A 74 8.79 -6.73 -11.86
C PRO A 74 8.29 -7.60 -13.02
N TYR A 75 8.12 -8.90 -12.78
CA TYR A 75 7.63 -9.88 -13.75
C TYR A 75 6.20 -10.36 -13.42
N GLY A 76 5.48 -9.65 -12.56
CA GLY A 76 4.11 -9.96 -12.19
C GLY A 76 3.99 -11.17 -11.26
N ARG A 77 5.01 -11.49 -10.48
CA ARG A 77 5.01 -12.64 -9.56
C ARG A 77 5.15 -12.16 -8.12
N VAL A 78 4.21 -12.60 -7.27
CA VAL A 78 4.12 -12.21 -5.86
C VAL A 78 4.37 -13.43 -4.98
N GLU A 79 5.16 -13.24 -3.92
CA GLU A 79 5.51 -14.26 -2.94
C GLU A 79 5.43 -13.65 -1.56
N VAL A 80 4.71 -14.33 -0.67
CA VAL A 80 4.41 -13.84 0.68
C VAL A 80 4.57 -15.01 1.65
N GLU A 81 5.29 -14.78 2.74
CA GLU A 81 5.31 -15.74 3.85
C GLU A 81 3.96 -15.72 4.56
N GLU A 82 3.49 -16.87 5.04
CA GLU A 82 2.17 -16.96 5.70
C GLU A 82 2.08 -16.04 6.93
N ASP A 83 3.18 -15.93 7.68
CA ASP A 83 3.28 -15.05 8.85
C ASP A 83 3.26 -13.55 8.48
N ASP A 84 3.49 -13.20 7.21
CA ASP A 84 3.53 -11.81 6.73
C ASP A 84 2.19 -11.36 6.11
N VAL A 85 1.20 -12.23 5.98
CA VAL A 85 -0.03 -11.96 5.22
C VAL A 85 -0.81 -10.77 5.78
N ASP A 86 -1.12 -10.81 7.08
CA ASP A 86 -1.92 -9.76 7.72
C ASP A 86 -1.18 -8.42 7.73
N ASP A 87 0.13 -8.44 7.98
CA ASP A 87 1.00 -7.27 7.92
C ASP A 87 1.02 -6.68 6.50
N LEU A 88 1.11 -7.54 5.48
CA LEU A 88 1.12 -7.11 4.10
C LEU A 88 -0.23 -6.51 3.68
N LEU A 89 -1.36 -7.12 4.05
CA LEU A 89 -2.69 -6.59 3.75
C LEU A 89 -2.89 -5.19 4.33
N ARG A 90 -2.43 -4.96 5.57
CA ARG A 90 -2.45 -3.65 6.21
C ARG A 90 -1.51 -2.66 5.53
N GLY A 91 -0.28 -3.07 5.24
CA GLY A 91 0.72 -2.25 4.53
C GLY A 91 0.24 -1.82 3.14
N LEU A 92 -0.35 -2.74 2.36
CA LEU A 92 -0.96 -2.45 1.05
C LEU A 92 -2.07 -1.39 1.16
N THR A 93 -2.89 -1.49 2.21
CA THR A 93 -3.95 -0.52 2.49
C THR A 93 -3.39 0.86 2.83
N GLU A 94 -2.36 0.94 3.68
CA GLU A 94 -1.70 2.19 4.07
C GLU A 94 -1.10 2.94 2.87
N ILE A 95 -0.35 2.25 2.01
CA ILE A 95 0.24 2.89 0.82
C ILE A 95 -0.85 3.32 -0.19
N ARG A 96 -1.95 2.56 -0.32
CA ARG A 96 -3.11 2.96 -1.12
C ARG A 96 -3.76 4.25 -0.57
N PHE A 97 -3.89 4.40 0.75
CA PHE A 97 -4.34 5.66 1.35
C PHE A 97 -3.36 6.80 1.10
N THR A 98 -2.05 6.54 1.17
CA THR A 98 -1.03 7.54 0.86
C THR A 98 -1.16 8.03 -0.57
N ILE A 99 -1.38 7.12 -1.53
CA ILE A 99 -1.62 7.46 -2.94
C ILE A 99 -2.91 8.31 -3.09
N ARG A 100 -4.00 7.94 -2.40
CA ARG A 100 -5.25 8.71 -2.38
C ARG A 100 -5.05 10.14 -1.89
N LYS A 101 -4.28 10.32 -0.81
CA LYS A 101 -4.00 11.65 -0.22
C LYS A 101 -3.02 12.50 -1.05
N THR A 102 -2.27 11.89 -1.97
CA THR A 102 -1.17 12.54 -2.70
C THR A 102 -1.46 12.62 -4.19
N SER A 103 -1.01 11.63 -4.97
CA SER A 103 -1.12 11.59 -6.43
C SER A 103 -2.56 11.57 -6.93
N LEU A 104 -3.50 11.02 -6.14
CA LEU A 104 -4.91 10.88 -6.52
C LEU A 104 -5.85 11.80 -5.72
N LYS A 105 -5.33 12.85 -5.08
CA LYS A 105 -6.12 13.76 -4.22
C LYS A 105 -7.31 14.45 -4.90
N SER A 106 -7.26 14.58 -6.22
CA SER A 106 -8.31 15.23 -7.03
C SER A 106 -9.14 14.24 -7.85
N VAL A 107 -8.90 12.94 -7.67
CA VAL A 107 -9.63 11.86 -8.35
C VAL A 107 -10.77 11.42 -7.42
N VAL A 108 -11.99 11.42 -7.92
CA VAL A 108 -13.17 11.04 -7.14
C VAL A 108 -13.32 9.52 -7.08
N ASP A 109 -14.07 9.02 -6.10
CA ASP A 109 -14.21 7.56 -5.89
C ASP A 109 -14.87 6.89 -7.10
N GLU A 110 -15.84 7.54 -7.74
CA GLU A 110 -16.50 7.01 -8.94
C GLU A 110 -15.51 6.75 -10.07
N GLU A 111 -14.49 7.60 -10.24
CA GLU A 111 -13.44 7.40 -11.26
C GLU A 111 -12.50 6.24 -10.92
N LEU A 112 -12.34 5.92 -9.63
CA LEU A 112 -11.54 4.76 -9.21
C LEU A 112 -12.29 3.46 -9.41
N GLU A 113 -13.61 3.46 -9.18
CA GLU A 113 -14.47 2.29 -9.30
C GLU A 113 -14.85 1.96 -10.75
N SER A 114 -15.13 3.00 -11.55
CA SER A 114 -15.60 2.83 -12.94
C SER A 114 -14.52 3.01 -14.01
N GLY A 115 -13.32 3.41 -13.59
CA GLY A 115 -12.21 3.74 -14.48
C GLY A 115 -12.12 5.23 -14.80
N MET A 116 -10.89 5.74 -14.94
CA MET A 116 -10.64 7.17 -15.16
C MET A 116 -10.76 7.55 -16.65
N PRO A 117 -11.78 8.32 -17.08
CA PRO A 117 -11.98 8.61 -18.51
C PRO A 117 -10.90 9.53 -19.09
N SER A 118 -10.29 10.37 -18.25
CA SER A 118 -9.27 11.34 -18.60
C SER A 118 -7.84 10.83 -18.41
N LEU A 119 -7.64 9.51 -18.27
CA LEU A 119 -6.35 8.94 -17.92
C LEU A 119 -5.22 9.39 -18.87
N THR A 120 -5.47 9.40 -20.19
CA THR A 120 -4.47 9.80 -21.19
C THR A 120 -4.12 11.29 -21.14
N SER A 121 -5.07 12.16 -20.81
CA SER A 121 -4.86 13.61 -20.71
C SER A 121 -4.39 14.05 -19.33
N SER A 122 -4.43 13.16 -18.33
CA SER A 122 -3.96 13.42 -16.97
C SER A 122 -2.44 13.57 -16.89
N LYS A 123 -1.98 14.19 -15.80
CA LYS A 123 -0.54 14.40 -15.54
C LYS A 123 0.15 13.04 -15.30
N PRO A 124 1.44 12.92 -15.65
CA PRO A 124 2.20 11.68 -15.42
C PRO A 124 2.12 11.16 -13.98
N GLU A 125 2.16 12.05 -12.98
CA GLU A 125 2.11 11.65 -11.56
C GLU A 125 0.76 11.02 -11.19
N VAL A 126 -0.33 11.55 -11.75
CA VAL A 126 -1.70 11.01 -11.56
C VAL A 126 -1.81 9.63 -12.20
N ARG A 127 -1.31 9.46 -13.42
CA ARG A 127 -1.31 8.15 -14.10
C ARG A 127 -0.52 7.11 -13.32
N ILE A 128 0.68 7.44 -12.88
CA ILE A 128 1.52 6.51 -12.12
C ILE A 128 0.87 6.19 -10.78
N GLY A 129 0.32 7.20 -10.08
CA GLY A 129 -0.46 6.98 -8.85
C GLY A 129 -1.64 6.05 -9.08
N TYR A 130 -2.38 6.24 -10.19
CA TYR A 130 -3.56 5.43 -10.52
C TYR A 130 -3.19 3.97 -10.79
N PHE A 131 -2.19 3.72 -11.64
CA PHE A 131 -1.71 2.36 -11.89
C PHE A 131 -1.09 1.71 -10.65
N SER A 132 -0.39 2.47 -9.81
CA SER A 132 0.12 1.97 -8.53
C SER A 132 -1.03 1.56 -7.61
N TYR A 133 -2.06 2.39 -7.51
CA TYR A 133 -3.24 2.11 -6.71
C TYR A 133 -3.97 0.83 -7.16
N LEU A 134 -4.12 0.63 -8.47
CA LEU A 134 -4.74 -0.57 -9.03
C LEU A 134 -3.88 -1.81 -8.83
N LEU A 135 -2.57 -1.73 -9.08
CA LEU A 135 -1.65 -2.86 -8.85
C LEU A 135 -1.72 -3.33 -7.39
N LEU A 136 -1.70 -2.40 -6.45
CA LEU A 136 -1.78 -2.71 -5.02
C LEU A 136 -3.12 -3.32 -4.64
N ALA A 137 -4.23 -2.85 -5.25
CA ALA A 137 -5.55 -3.42 -5.04
C ALA A 137 -5.63 -4.86 -5.56
N GLU A 138 -5.06 -5.13 -6.73
CA GLU A 138 -5.01 -6.48 -7.30
C GLU A 138 -4.17 -7.43 -6.45
N ILE A 139 -2.99 -7.01 -5.98
CA ILE A 139 -2.17 -7.82 -5.08
C ILE A 139 -2.96 -8.16 -3.81
N GLN A 140 -3.66 -7.18 -3.24
CA GLN A 140 -4.48 -7.35 -2.04
C GLN A 140 -5.64 -8.34 -2.28
N GLU A 141 -6.37 -8.18 -3.38
CA GLU A 141 -7.50 -9.05 -3.74
C GLU A 141 -7.04 -10.48 -4.00
N ARG A 142 -5.99 -10.66 -4.80
CA ARG A 142 -5.40 -11.98 -5.07
C ARG A 142 -4.88 -12.63 -3.79
N LEU A 143 -4.24 -11.88 -2.90
CA LEU A 143 -3.77 -12.43 -1.62
C LEU A 143 -4.94 -12.91 -0.75
N ILE A 144 -6.05 -12.16 -0.72
CA ILE A 144 -7.27 -12.57 -0.01
C ILE A 144 -7.87 -13.84 -0.62
N GLU A 145 -7.90 -13.95 -1.96
CA GLU A 145 -8.38 -15.16 -2.65
C GLU A 145 -7.56 -16.41 -2.32
N GLU A 146 -6.24 -16.28 -2.15
CA GLU A 146 -5.37 -17.43 -1.86
C GLU A 146 -5.46 -17.90 -0.38
N ILE A 147 -6.00 -17.07 0.53
CA ILE A 147 -6.15 -17.41 1.96
C ILE A 147 -7.58 -17.71 2.40
N ALA A 148 -8.57 -17.43 1.56
CA ALA A 148 -9.99 -17.68 1.80
C ALA A 148 -10.39 -19.14 1.48
#